data_AF-A0A3D5VRS4-F1
#
_entry.id   AF-A0A3D5VRS4-F1
#
_cell.length_a   1.000
_cell.length_b   1.000
_cell.length_c   1.000
_cell.angle_alpha   90.00
_cell.angle_beta   90.00
_cell.angle_gamma   90.00
#
_symmetry.space_group_name_H-M   'P 1'
#
loop_
_entity.id
_entity.type
_entity.pdbx_description
1 polymer ?
#
loop_
_entity_poly.entity_id
_entity_poly.type
_entity_poly.pdbx_seq_one_letter_code
_entity_poly.pdbx_strand_id
1 'polypeptide(L)'
;MRLFNSMTVATRLSLTTALVLGLLLAVLYTGYSALGSVALQAKQFAALAADAQQSMLVMAVLALVLGVVSTISQVRSISRPLADAIHIAETVAAGDLSHDFENTRGGEFGRLLDAMGTMEDTLTDLVTQIKDSTEPLTASSADIVQSSSDLLQHTQVQADALNATTSSMTELTATVQENAQRAQSASALAVSASSTAQRGGEVVGEVVQTMHAITDSSRKVVDIIAVIEGISFQTNILALNAAVEAARAGEQGRGFAVVASEVRSLAGRSADAAKEIRQLISHSAEQVDAGSQLVGRAGATMQDIVTAVRQVTDLLGEISAASAQQSQSVLQVSQAVVHMQAETRHNTEQVGHTATAATAMSERVRELQSAVDQFKV
;
A
#
# COMPACT_ATOMS: atom_id res chain seq x y z
N MET A 1 -1.28 -84.85 5.41
CA MET A 1 -1.36 -83.97 4.22
C MET A 1 -0.96 -82.52 4.52
N ARG A 2 -1.40 -81.89 5.63
CA ARG A 2 -1.00 -80.50 5.99
C ARG A 2 0.51 -80.30 6.19
N LEU A 3 1.22 -81.22 6.85
CA LEU A 3 2.68 -81.19 7.00
C LEU A 3 3.43 -81.34 5.67
N PHE A 4 2.88 -82.10 4.72
CA PHE A 4 3.47 -82.25 3.39
C PHE A 4 3.30 -80.96 2.59
N ASN A 5 2.23 -80.20 2.85
CA ASN A 5 1.91 -78.97 2.14
C ASN A 5 2.58 -77.70 2.71
N SER A 6 3.35 -77.82 3.80
CA SER A 6 4.19 -76.74 4.37
C SER A 6 5.68 -76.88 4.08
N MET A 7 6.12 -78.00 3.48
CA MET A 7 7.53 -78.24 3.12
C MET A 7 7.92 -77.50 1.83
N THR A 8 9.19 -77.10 1.67
CA THR A 8 9.70 -76.48 0.44
C THR A 8 9.48 -77.40 -0.77
N VAL A 9 9.38 -76.81 -1.96
CA VAL A 9 9.17 -77.59 -3.19
C VAL A 9 10.34 -78.56 -3.38
N ALA A 10 11.55 -78.10 -3.08
CA ALA A 10 12.77 -78.91 -3.09
C ALA A 10 12.69 -80.12 -2.14
N THR A 11 12.19 -79.95 -0.91
CA THR A 11 12.08 -81.08 0.03
C THR A 11 11.03 -82.09 -0.41
N ARG A 12 9.87 -81.65 -0.91
CA ARG A 12 8.87 -82.58 -1.45
C ARG A 12 9.36 -83.32 -2.69
N LEU A 13 10.03 -82.59 -3.58
CA LEU A 13 10.62 -83.13 -4.81
C LEU A 13 11.70 -84.15 -4.47
N SER A 14 12.55 -83.89 -3.47
CA SER A 14 13.54 -84.85 -2.99
C SER A 14 12.91 -86.09 -2.35
N LEU A 15 11.81 -85.94 -1.61
CA LEU A 15 11.16 -87.05 -0.91
C LEU A 15 10.43 -87.99 -1.88
N THR A 16 9.71 -87.44 -2.86
CA THR A 16 8.99 -88.25 -3.86
C THR A 16 9.93 -88.91 -4.84
N THR A 17 10.98 -88.20 -5.28
CA THR A 17 12.02 -88.78 -6.14
C THR A 17 12.78 -89.89 -5.42
N ALA A 18 13.16 -89.71 -4.14
CA ALA A 18 13.80 -90.75 -3.35
C ALA A 18 12.92 -92.00 -3.17
N LEU A 19 11.60 -91.82 -2.96
CA LEU A 19 10.65 -92.92 -2.78
C LEU A 19 10.47 -93.73 -4.07
N VAL A 20 10.35 -93.05 -5.23
CA VAL A 20 10.28 -93.70 -6.55
C VAL A 20 11.61 -94.42 -6.88
N LEU A 21 12.76 -93.78 -6.62
CA LEU A 21 14.08 -94.39 -6.85
C LEU A 21 14.28 -95.62 -5.97
N GLY A 22 13.85 -95.57 -4.70
CA GLY A 22 13.90 -96.70 -3.77
C GLY A 22 13.02 -97.87 -4.23
N LEU A 23 11.84 -97.60 -4.78
CA LEU A 23 10.96 -98.63 -5.37
C LEU A 23 11.57 -99.27 -6.62
N LEU A 24 12.19 -98.47 -7.49
CA LEU A 24 12.91 -98.98 -8.67
C LEU A 24 14.11 -99.84 -8.27
N LEU A 25 14.87 -99.43 -7.25
CA LEU A 25 15.96 -100.23 -6.69
C LEU A 25 15.45 -101.53 -6.08
N ALA A 26 14.29 -101.52 -5.40
CA ALA A 26 13.67 -102.73 -4.88
C ALA A 26 13.25 -103.68 -6.00
N VAL A 27 12.68 -103.18 -7.11
CA VAL A 27 12.35 -103.97 -8.32
C VAL A 27 13.60 -104.57 -8.94
N LEU A 28 14.69 -103.80 -9.04
CA LEU A 28 15.97 -104.30 -9.56
C LEU A 28 16.59 -105.36 -8.63
N TYR A 29 16.50 -105.17 -7.31
CA TYR A 29 16.99 -106.12 -6.33
C TYR A 29 16.19 -107.43 -6.34
N THR A 30 14.85 -107.37 -6.39
CA THR A 30 14.02 -108.57 -6.52
C THR A 30 14.30 -109.27 -7.84
N GLY A 31 14.41 -108.54 -8.95
CA GLY A 31 14.81 -109.08 -10.25
C GLY A 31 16.21 -109.73 -10.24
N TYR A 32 17.20 -109.09 -9.63
CA TYR A 32 18.56 -109.63 -9.50
C TYR A 32 18.62 -110.87 -8.60
N SER A 33 17.93 -110.85 -7.45
CA SER A 33 17.84 -112.01 -6.54
C SER A 33 17.11 -113.19 -7.20
N ALA A 34 16.10 -112.91 -8.02
CA ALA A 34 15.43 -113.92 -8.83
C ALA A 34 16.40 -114.51 -9.87
N LEU A 35 17.17 -113.70 -10.60
CA LEU A 35 18.22 -114.19 -11.51
C LEU A 35 19.32 -114.99 -10.79
N GLY A 36 19.71 -114.58 -9.58
CA GLY A 36 20.69 -115.31 -8.75
C GLY A 36 20.20 -116.70 -8.33
N SER A 37 18.88 -116.86 -8.11
CA SER A 37 18.25 -118.15 -7.81
C SER A 37 18.07 -119.08 -9.03
N VAL A 38 18.20 -118.56 -10.26
CA VAL A 38 18.06 -119.31 -11.52
C VAL A 38 19.28 -120.23 -11.80
N ALA A 39 20.39 -120.07 -11.06
CA ALA A 39 21.64 -120.79 -11.33
C ALA A 39 21.78 -122.18 -10.65
N LEU A 40 20.85 -122.65 -9.80
CA LEU A 40 20.92 -123.99 -9.16
C LEU A 40 19.52 -124.67 -9.00
N GLN A 41 19.36 -125.88 -9.59
CA GLN A 41 18.32 -126.93 -9.39
C GLN A 41 16.98 -126.95 -10.20
N ALA A 42 16.89 -127.94 -11.11
CA ALA A 42 15.90 -128.24 -12.18
C ALA A 42 14.40 -128.53 -11.88
N LYS A 43 13.85 -128.42 -10.66
CA LYS A 43 12.44 -128.85 -10.41
C LYS A 43 11.56 -127.98 -9.49
N GLN A 44 12.10 -126.96 -8.82
CA GLN A 44 11.27 -125.93 -8.14
C GLN A 44 11.06 -124.67 -9.02
N PHE A 45 11.50 -124.74 -10.29
CA PHE A 45 11.70 -123.59 -11.17
C PHE A 45 10.44 -122.83 -11.64
N ALA A 46 9.27 -123.45 -11.69
CA ALA A 46 8.07 -122.74 -12.19
C ALA A 46 7.38 -121.88 -11.12
N ALA A 47 7.36 -122.33 -9.86
CA ALA A 47 6.59 -121.68 -8.80
C ALA A 47 7.28 -120.43 -8.24
N LEU A 48 8.60 -120.50 -8.01
CA LEU A 48 9.39 -119.35 -7.53
C LEU A 48 9.58 -118.28 -8.61
N ALA A 49 9.75 -118.69 -9.88
CA ALA A 49 9.83 -117.75 -10.99
C ALA A 49 8.49 -117.04 -11.24
N ALA A 50 7.36 -117.74 -11.11
CA ALA A 50 6.02 -117.15 -11.26
C ALA A 50 5.69 -116.14 -10.13
N ASP A 51 6.03 -116.46 -8.87
CA ASP A 51 5.81 -115.56 -7.74
C ASP A 51 6.75 -114.34 -7.76
N ALA A 52 8.01 -114.53 -8.18
CA ALA A 52 8.94 -113.45 -8.45
C ALA A 52 8.49 -112.56 -9.61
N GLN A 53 7.94 -113.15 -10.69
CA GLN A 53 7.42 -112.42 -11.85
C GLN A 53 6.14 -111.63 -11.49
N GLN A 54 5.26 -112.19 -10.66
CA GLN A 54 4.04 -111.53 -10.20
C GLN A 54 4.35 -110.38 -9.22
N SER A 55 5.25 -110.59 -8.25
CA SER A 55 5.69 -109.53 -7.34
C SER A 55 6.46 -108.41 -8.06
N MET A 56 7.29 -108.75 -9.04
CA MET A 56 7.99 -107.78 -9.90
C MET A 56 7.01 -106.96 -10.77
N LEU A 57 5.97 -107.58 -11.34
CA LEU A 57 4.92 -106.87 -12.07
C LEU A 57 4.12 -105.93 -11.17
N VAL A 58 3.71 -106.38 -9.99
CA VAL A 58 2.96 -105.55 -9.02
C VAL A 58 3.81 -104.35 -8.59
N MET A 59 5.10 -104.56 -8.28
CA MET A 59 6.02 -103.49 -7.90
C MET A 59 6.32 -102.54 -9.05
N ALA A 60 6.44 -103.03 -10.30
CA ALA A 60 6.61 -102.20 -11.48
C ALA A 60 5.37 -101.32 -11.75
N VAL A 61 4.17 -101.88 -11.61
CA VAL A 61 2.92 -101.12 -11.74
C VAL A 61 2.77 -100.09 -10.62
N LEU A 62 3.08 -100.46 -9.37
CA LEU A 62 3.10 -99.52 -8.24
C LEU A 62 4.10 -98.39 -8.45
N ALA A 63 5.31 -98.69 -8.93
CA ALA A 63 6.31 -97.68 -9.25
C ALA A 63 5.85 -96.75 -10.39
N LEU A 64 5.19 -97.29 -11.42
CA LEU A 64 4.61 -96.49 -12.50
C LEU A 64 3.49 -95.56 -11.99
N VAL A 65 2.54 -96.09 -11.21
CA VAL A 65 1.43 -95.31 -10.64
C VAL A 65 1.95 -94.22 -9.71
N LEU A 66 2.91 -94.54 -8.83
CA LEU A 66 3.53 -93.57 -7.94
C LEU A 66 4.34 -92.52 -8.71
N GLY A 67 5.02 -92.91 -9.80
CA GLY A 67 5.71 -91.99 -10.70
C GLY A 67 4.77 -91.01 -11.40
N VAL A 68 3.63 -91.50 -11.90
CA VAL A 68 2.59 -90.67 -12.54
C VAL A 68 1.95 -89.73 -11.52
N VAL A 69 1.55 -90.23 -10.34
CA VAL A 69 0.97 -89.42 -9.26
C VAL A 69 1.96 -88.37 -8.76
N SER A 70 3.25 -88.73 -8.61
CA SER A 70 4.31 -87.79 -8.25
C SER A 70 4.46 -86.71 -9.31
N THR A 71 4.51 -87.07 -10.60
CA THR A 71 4.65 -86.11 -11.71
C THR A 71 3.46 -85.15 -11.76
N ILE A 72 2.23 -85.67 -11.65
CA ILE A 72 1.01 -84.85 -11.60
C ILE A 72 1.02 -83.92 -10.38
N SER A 73 1.45 -84.42 -9.20
CA SER A 73 1.58 -83.60 -8.00
C SER A 73 2.66 -82.53 -8.15
N GLN A 74 3.78 -82.83 -8.84
CA GLN A 74 4.89 -81.90 -9.07
C GLN A 74 4.47 -80.76 -9.98
N VAL A 75 3.88 -81.11 -11.14
CA VAL A 75 3.36 -80.16 -12.12
C VAL A 75 2.29 -79.29 -11.47
N ARG A 76 1.33 -79.87 -10.74
CA ARG A 76 0.30 -79.08 -10.04
C ARG A 76 0.86 -78.20 -8.94
N SER A 77 1.92 -78.61 -8.25
CA SER A 77 2.55 -77.83 -7.17
C SER A 77 3.38 -76.65 -7.68
N ILE A 78 3.76 -76.64 -8.96
CA ILE A 78 4.58 -75.59 -9.58
C ILE A 78 3.73 -74.73 -10.53
N SER A 79 3.02 -75.37 -11.46
CA SER A 79 2.27 -74.66 -12.52
C SER A 79 1.11 -73.83 -11.99
N ARG A 80 0.41 -74.27 -10.93
CA ARG A 80 -0.68 -73.49 -10.32
C ARG A 80 -0.19 -72.18 -9.68
N PRO A 81 0.73 -72.20 -8.69
CA PRO A 81 1.21 -70.95 -8.09
C PRO A 81 1.94 -70.05 -9.08
N LEU A 82 2.59 -70.60 -10.10
CA LEU A 82 3.19 -69.78 -11.17
C LEU A 82 2.11 -69.10 -12.03
N ALA A 83 1.02 -69.79 -12.36
CA ALA A 83 -0.11 -69.19 -13.07
C ALA A 83 -0.79 -68.11 -12.21
N ASP A 84 -0.94 -68.35 -10.90
CA ASP A 84 -1.48 -67.35 -9.96
C ASP A 84 -0.59 -66.08 -9.95
N ALA A 85 0.74 -66.24 -9.89
CA ALA A 85 1.68 -65.11 -9.93
C ALA A 85 1.71 -64.37 -11.28
N ILE A 86 1.61 -65.12 -12.40
CA ILE A 86 1.50 -64.53 -13.75
C ILE A 86 0.20 -63.73 -13.84
N HIS A 87 -0.91 -64.24 -13.32
CA HIS A 87 -2.17 -63.52 -13.32
C HIS A 87 -2.07 -62.20 -12.56
N ILE A 88 -1.49 -62.18 -11.35
CA ILE A 88 -1.24 -60.93 -10.60
C ILE A 88 -0.44 -59.94 -11.46
N ALA A 89 0.68 -60.40 -12.03
CA ALA A 89 1.52 -59.56 -12.87
C ALA A 89 0.80 -59.04 -14.14
N GLU A 90 -0.04 -59.85 -14.78
CA GLU A 90 -0.86 -59.46 -15.93
C GLU A 90 -1.92 -58.42 -15.54
N THR A 91 -2.52 -58.57 -14.36
CA THR A 91 -3.55 -57.65 -13.83
C THR A 91 -2.92 -56.29 -13.51
N VAL A 92 -1.78 -56.28 -12.81
CA VAL A 92 -0.97 -55.07 -12.55
C VAL A 92 -0.45 -54.43 -13.85
N ALA A 93 0.02 -55.22 -14.82
CA ALA A 93 0.48 -54.72 -16.11
C ALA A 93 -0.63 -54.14 -16.98
N ALA A 94 -1.87 -54.62 -16.82
CA ALA A 94 -3.06 -54.04 -17.43
C ALA A 94 -3.55 -52.78 -16.72
N GLY A 95 -2.94 -52.41 -15.59
CA GLY A 95 -3.33 -51.26 -14.77
C GLY A 95 -4.53 -51.54 -13.86
N ASP A 96 -4.98 -52.77 -13.71
CA ASP A 96 -6.04 -53.13 -12.76
C ASP A 96 -5.40 -53.49 -11.41
N LEU A 97 -5.55 -52.60 -10.43
CA LEU A 97 -5.05 -52.69 -9.06
C LEU A 97 -6.19 -52.88 -8.05
N SER A 98 -7.42 -53.14 -8.54
CA SER A 98 -8.61 -53.29 -7.71
C SER A 98 -8.78 -54.69 -7.12
N HIS A 99 -7.81 -55.58 -7.34
CA HIS A 99 -7.90 -56.98 -6.98
C HIS A 99 -7.18 -57.25 -5.65
N ASP A 100 -7.89 -57.84 -4.69
CA ASP A 100 -7.28 -58.32 -3.46
C ASP A 100 -6.81 -59.77 -3.63
N PHE A 101 -5.52 -60.02 -3.42
CA PHE A 101 -4.91 -61.34 -3.55
C PHE A 101 -4.59 -61.95 -2.18
N GLU A 102 -5.55 -62.68 -1.63
CA GLU A 102 -5.32 -63.47 -0.42
C GLU A 102 -4.49 -64.73 -0.70
N ASN A 103 -3.26 -64.78 -0.20
CA ASN A 103 -2.43 -65.98 -0.25
C ASN A 103 -2.56 -66.83 1.03
N THR A 104 -2.98 -68.09 0.87
CA THR A 104 -3.08 -69.08 1.96
C THR A 104 -1.94 -70.11 1.94
N ARG A 105 -0.96 -69.95 1.03
CA ARG A 105 0.12 -70.93 0.80
C ARG A 105 1.41 -70.51 1.50
N GLY A 106 2.08 -71.48 2.14
CA GLY A 106 3.43 -71.30 2.70
C GLY A 106 4.54 -71.74 1.74
N GLY A 107 5.80 -71.52 2.12
CA GLY A 107 6.98 -71.88 1.32
C GLY A 107 7.39 -70.80 0.31
N GLU A 108 8.23 -71.14 -0.66
CA GLU A 108 8.85 -70.19 -1.61
C GLU A 108 7.83 -69.50 -2.52
N PHE A 109 6.82 -70.24 -3.02
CA PHE A 109 5.74 -69.67 -3.82
C PHE A 109 4.77 -68.81 -3.01
N GLY A 110 4.59 -69.14 -1.72
CA GLY A 110 3.83 -68.28 -0.82
C GLY A 110 4.49 -66.91 -0.68
N ARG A 111 5.80 -66.91 -0.39
CA ARG A 111 6.59 -65.67 -0.34
C ARG A 111 6.58 -64.87 -1.65
N LEU A 112 6.55 -65.54 -2.81
CA LEU A 112 6.43 -64.87 -4.11
C LEU A 112 5.08 -64.17 -4.25
N LEU A 113 3.99 -64.88 -3.96
CA LEU A 113 2.63 -64.31 -4.03
C LEU A 113 2.45 -63.18 -3.01
N ASP A 114 2.95 -63.34 -1.79
CA ASP A 114 2.94 -62.28 -0.76
C ASP A 114 3.72 -61.04 -1.23
N ALA A 115 4.88 -61.22 -1.87
CA ALA A 115 5.68 -60.12 -2.39
C ALA A 115 5.01 -59.42 -3.59
N MET A 116 4.29 -60.17 -4.43
CA MET A 116 3.50 -59.60 -5.54
C MET A 116 2.28 -58.83 -5.03
N GLY A 117 1.56 -59.37 -4.03
CA GLY A 117 0.46 -58.64 -3.37
C GLY A 117 0.96 -57.38 -2.67
N THR A 118 2.09 -57.45 -1.95
CA THR A 118 2.70 -56.25 -1.34
C THR A 118 3.08 -55.19 -2.39
N MET A 119 3.56 -55.62 -3.56
CA MET A 119 3.90 -54.72 -4.67
C MET A 119 2.65 -54.04 -5.22
N GLU A 120 1.56 -54.79 -5.40
CA GLU A 120 0.28 -54.23 -5.81
C GLU A 120 -0.27 -53.26 -4.77
N ASP A 121 -0.36 -53.64 -3.49
CA ASP A 121 -0.81 -52.76 -2.40
C ASP A 121 -0.03 -51.43 -2.41
N THR A 122 1.29 -51.52 -2.57
CA THR A 122 2.15 -50.32 -2.64
C THR A 122 1.85 -49.47 -3.89
N LEU A 123 1.57 -50.09 -5.03
CA LEU A 123 1.18 -49.36 -6.25
C LEU A 123 -0.21 -48.73 -6.10
N THR A 124 -1.18 -49.46 -5.55
CA THR A 124 -2.54 -48.99 -5.22
C THR A 124 -2.46 -47.75 -4.31
N ASP A 125 -1.68 -47.81 -3.24
CA ASP A 125 -1.48 -46.70 -2.31
C ASP A 125 -0.85 -45.49 -3.01
N LEU A 126 0.20 -45.70 -3.82
CA LEU A 126 0.86 -44.62 -4.56
C LEU A 126 -0.07 -43.97 -5.58
N VAL A 127 -0.82 -44.75 -6.36
CA VAL A 127 -1.77 -44.25 -7.37
C VAL A 127 -2.91 -43.48 -6.70
N THR A 128 -3.45 -44.02 -5.59
CA THR A 128 -4.47 -43.33 -4.77
C THR A 128 -3.95 -42.02 -4.23
N GLN A 129 -2.75 -42.01 -3.64
CA GLN A 129 -2.14 -40.79 -3.10
C GLN A 129 -1.88 -39.73 -4.17
N ILE A 130 -1.46 -40.13 -5.38
CA ILE A 130 -1.29 -39.20 -6.49
C ILE A 130 -2.65 -38.64 -6.91
N LYS A 131 -3.68 -39.48 -7.05
CA LYS A 131 -5.05 -39.05 -7.41
C LYS A 131 -5.60 -38.04 -6.40
N ASP A 132 -5.50 -38.36 -5.11
CA ASP A 132 -5.93 -37.50 -4.01
C ASP A 132 -5.15 -36.17 -3.94
N SER A 133 -3.88 -36.16 -4.37
CA SER A 133 -3.05 -34.95 -4.40
C SER A 133 -3.31 -34.06 -5.62
N THR A 134 -3.79 -34.63 -6.72
CA THR A 134 -3.95 -33.97 -8.03
C THR A 134 -5.24 -33.13 -8.10
N GLU A 135 -6.32 -33.58 -7.44
CA GLU A 135 -7.59 -32.84 -7.39
C GLU A 135 -7.45 -31.46 -6.68
N PRO A 136 -6.85 -31.36 -5.47
CA PRO A 136 -6.62 -30.07 -4.80
C PRO A 136 -5.70 -29.13 -5.60
N LEU A 137 -4.73 -29.68 -6.34
CA LEU A 137 -3.82 -28.90 -7.20
C LEU A 137 -4.57 -28.24 -8.38
N THR A 138 -5.56 -28.93 -8.94
CA THR A 138 -6.40 -28.38 -10.01
C THR A 138 -7.23 -27.21 -9.49
N ALA A 139 -7.90 -27.40 -8.35
CA ALA A 139 -8.70 -26.35 -7.72
C ALA A 139 -7.83 -25.14 -7.34
N SER A 140 -6.67 -25.38 -6.70
CA SER A 140 -5.73 -24.31 -6.32
C SER A 140 -5.22 -23.52 -7.53
N SER A 141 -4.94 -24.19 -8.65
CA SER A 141 -4.50 -23.53 -9.88
C SER A 141 -5.60 -22.63 -10.46
N ALA A 142 -6.86 -23.09 -10.45
CA ALA A 142 -8.00 -22.29 -10.89
C ALA A 142 -8.22 -21.07 -9.99
N ASP A 143 -8.10 -21.23 -8.66
CA ASP A 143 -8.18 -20.13 -7.70
C ASP A 143 -7.08 -19.09 -7.91
N ILE A 144 -5.86 -19.51 -8.23
CA ILE A 144 -4.75 -18.59 -8.56
C ILE A 144 -5.06 -17.80 -9.83
N VAL A 145 -5.61 -18.43 -10.87
CA VAL A 145 -6.01 -17.74 -12.11
C VAL A 145 -7.09 -16.71 -11.84
N GLN A 146 -8.13 -17.06 -11.08
CA GLN A 146 -9.20 -16.13 -10.72
C GLN A 146 -8.66 -14.97 -9.87
N SER A 147 -7.87 -15.27 -8.83
CA SER A 147 -7.24 -14.26 -7.98
C SER A 147 -6.31 -13.33 -8.77
N SER A 148 -5.63 -13.85 -9.78
CA SER A 148 -4.80 -13.05 -10.69
C SER A 148 -5.65 -12.11 -11.54
N SER A 149 -6.80 -12.57 -12.04
CA SER A 149 -7.75 -11.73 -12.77
C SER A 149 -8.28 -10.59 -11.89
N ASP A 150 -8.68 -10.89 -10.66
CA ASP A 150 -9.17 -9.88 -9.70
C ASP A 150 -8.07 -8.87 -9.38
N LEU A 151 -6.84 -9.34 -9.14
CA LEU A 151 -5.69 -8.47 -8.87
C LEU A 151 -5.35 -7.57 -10.07
N LEU A 152 -5.47 -8.05 -11.30
CA LEU A 152 -5.35 -7.22 -12.50
C LEU A 152 -6.41 -6.11 -12.54
N GLN A 153 -7.67 -6.42 -12.21
CA GLN A 153 -8.73 -5.42 -12.15
C GLN A 153 -8.43 -4.37 -11.08
N HIS A 154 -8.00 -4.78 -9.89
CA HIS A 154 -7.60 -3.86 -8.83
C HIS A 154 -6.40 -2.99 -9.23
N THR A 155 -5.41 -3.57 -9.91
CA THR A 155 -4.22 -2.87 -10.40
C THR A 155 -4.59 -1.84 -11.48
N GLN A 156 -5.57 -2.14 -12.33
CA GLN A 156 -6.10 -1.20 -13.32
C GLN A 156 -6.79 0.01 -12.66
N VAL A 157 -7.67 -0.24 -11.68
CA VAL A 157 -8.33 0.84 -10.91
C VAL A 157 -7.28 1.69 -10.19
N GLN A 158 -6.23 1.07 -9.63
CA GLN A 158 -5.13 1.79 -9.01
C GLN A 158 -4.36 2.66 -10.02
N ALA A 159 -4.10 2.15 -11.24
CA ALA A 159 -3.47 2.93 -12.29
C ALA A 159 -4.29 4.17 -12.67
N ASP A 160 -5.62 4.02 -12.79
CA ASP A 160 -6.53 5.13 -13.07
C ASP A 160 -6.53 6.17 -11.93
N ALA A 161 -6.53 5.73 -10.67
CA ALA A 161 -6.41 6.60 -9.51
C ALA A 161 -5.07 7.36 -9.45
N LEU A 162 -3.96 6.71 -9.82
CA LEU A 162 -2.65 7.36 -9.91
C LEU A 162 -2.60 8.40 -11.05
N ASN A 163 -3.27 8.14 -12.17
CA ASN A 163 -3.39 9.12 -13.26
C ASN A 163 -4.19 10.35 -12.82
N ALA A 164 -5.34 10.16 -12.15
CA ALA A 164 -6.11 11.26 -11.59
C ALA A 164 -5.29 12.06 -10.56
N THR A 165 -4.56 11.37 -9.68
CA THR A 165 -3.67 11.98 -8.68
C THR A 165 -2.59 12.83 -9.35
N THR A 166 -1.99 12.33 -10.46
CA THR A 166 -0.98 13.08 -11.22
C THR A 166 -1.55 14.38 -11.80
N SER A 167 -2.78 14.33 -12.35
CA SER A 167 -3.48 15.53 -12.83
C SER A 167 -3.74 16.53 -11.70
N SER A 168 -4.23 16.06 -10.55
CA SER A 168 -4.43 16.92 -9.36
C SER A 168 -3.11 17.51 -8.84
N MET A 169 -2.00 16.77 -8.89
CA MET A 169 -0.68 17.30 -8.51
C MET A 169 -0.19 18.39 -9.46
N THR A 170 -0.50 18.27 -10.75
CA THR A 170 -0.16 19.31 -11.74
C THR A 170 -0.94 20.60 -11.46
N GLU A 171 -2.24 20.49 -11.18
CA GLU A 171 -3.10 21.62 -10.81
C GLU A 171 -2.68 22.26 -9.47
N LEU A 172 -2.36 21.43 -8.47
CA LEU A 172 -1.82 21.91 -7.19
C LEU A 172 -0.49 22.64 -7.37
N THR A 173 0.42 22.13 -8.20
CA THR A 173 1.70 22.79 -8.50
C THR A 173 1.46 24.17 -9.12
N ALA A 174 0.55 24.27 -10.09
CA ALA A 174 0.20 25.54 -10.71
C ALA A 174 -0.40 26.52 -9.70
N THR A 175 -1.30 26.06 -8.83
CA THR A 175 -1.96 26.89 -7.82
C THR A 175 -0.96 27.40 -6.77
N VAL A 176 -0.03 26.56 -6.31
CA VAL A 176 1.02 26.97 -5.36
C VAL A 176 1.96 28.00 -5.99
N GLN A 177 2.33 27.81 -7.25
CA GLN A 177 3.18 28.77 -7.97
C GLN A 177 2.47 30.11 -8.19
N GLU A 178 1.18 30.07 -8.52
CA GLU A 178 0.36 31.28 -8.65
C GLU A 178 0.24 32.00 -7.29
N ASN A 179 0.02 31.28 -6.19
CA ASN A 179 -0.03 31.86 -4.85
C ASN A 179 1.28 32.56 -4.46
N ALA A 180 2.43 31.95 -4.77
CA ALA A 180 3.72 32.57 -4.53
C ALA A 180 3.89 33.89 -5.32
N GLN A 181 3.49 33.90 -6.60
CA GLN A 181 3.56 35.09 -7.45
C GLN A 181 2.57 36.19 -7.01
N ARG A 182 1.36 35.80 -6.60
CA ARG A 182 0.34 36.71 -6.04
C ARG A 182 0.84 37.34 -4.73
N ALA A 183 1.45 36.55 -3.85
CA ALA A 183 2.02 37.06 -2.60
C ALA A 183 3.15 38.08 -2.86
N GLN A 184 4.03 37.79 -3.82
CA GLN A 184 5.10 38.72 -4.22
C GLN A 184 4.54 40.03 -4.80
N SER A 185 3.52 39.94 -5.66
CA SER A 185 2.87 41.11 -6.25
C SER A 185 2.14 41.96 -5.20
N ALA A 186 1.43 41.30 -4.28
CA ALA A 186 0.77 41.96 -3.16
C ALA A 186 1.78 42.63 -2.21
N SER A 187 2.97 42.03 -2.02
CA SER A 187 4.03 42.60 -1.19
C SER A 187 4.55 43.91 -1.81
N ALA A 188 4.79 43.93 -3.12
CA ALA A 188 5.17 45.14 -3.83
C ALA A 188 4.10 46.25 -3.72
N LEU A 189 2.82 45.89 -3.80
CA LEU A 189 1.72 46.83 -3.61
C LEU A 189 1.66 47.39 -2.18
N ALA A 190 1.87 46.54 -1.18
CA ALA A 190 1.93 46.93 0.22
C ALA A 190 3.08 47.92 0.47
N VAL A 191 4.28 47.66 -0.06
CA VAL A 191 5.42 48.58 0.03
C VAL A 191 5.10 49.95 -0.58
N SER A 192 4.45 49.98 -1.75
CA SER A 192 4.01 51.22 -2.40
C SER A 192 2.96 51.99 -1.57
N ALA A 193 2.00 51.28 -0.98
CA ALA A 193 1.00 51.86 -0.10
C ALA A 193 1.63 52.45 1.18
N SER A 194 2.61 51.75 1.78
CA SER A 194 3.37 52.21 2.93
C SER A 194 4.13 53.50 2.63
N SER A 195 4.83 53.55 1.48
CA SER A 195 5.51 54.76 1.01
C SER A 195 4.55 55.94 0.80
N THR A 196 3.35 55.67 0.30
CA THR A 196 2.32 56.70 0.10
C THR A 196 1.77 57.23 1.42
N ALA A 197 1.49 56.35 2.38
CA ALA A 197 1.06 56.74 3.73
C ALA A 197 2.15 57.55 4.45
N GLN A 198 3.43 57.18 4.28
CA GLN A 198 4.56 57.90 4.86
C GLN A 198 4.68 59.32 4.32
N ARG A 199 4.60 59.51 3.00
CA ARG A 199 4.53 60.85 2.38
C ARG A 199 3.29 61.63 2.82
N GLY A 200 2.15 60.96 2.99
CA GLY A 200 0.94 61.57 3.54
C GLY A 200 1.15 62.10 4.95
N GLY A 201 1.86 61.33 5.80
CA GLY A 201 2.26 61.76 7.14
C GLY A 201 3.20 62.97 7.15
N GLU A 202 4.16 63.04 6.22
CA GLU A 202 5.05 64.19 6.04
C GLU A 202 4.26 65.47 5.72
N VAL A 203 3.37 65.41 4.72
CA VAL A 203 2.50 66.54 4.34
C VAL A 203 1.62 66.99 5.50
N VAL A 204 1.06 66.05 6.25
CA VAL A 204 0.27 66.37 7.46
C VAL A 204 1.13 67.07 8.50
N GLY A 205 2.38 66.65 8.69
CA GLY A 205 3.35 67.31 9.57
C GLY A 205 3.62 68.77 9.17
N GLU A 206 3.81 69.03 7.88
CA GLU A 206 3.98 70.39 7.35
C GLU A 206 2.74 71.28 7.61
N VAL A 207 1.54 70.71 7.47
CA VAL A 207 0.28 71.43 7.77
C VAL A 207 0.19 71.78 9.26
N VAL A 208 0.53 70.86 10.16
CA VAL A 208 0.56 71.13 11.61
C VAL A 208 1.55 72.26 11.93
N GLN A 209 2.74 72.23 11.33
CA GLN A 209 3.74 73.29 11.53
C GLN A 209 3.23 74.65 11.04
N THR A 210 2.52 74.68 9.91
CA THR A 210 1.91 75.90 9.37
C THR A 210 0.81 76.42 10.29
N MET A 211 -0.04 75.54 10.83
CA MET A 211 -1.09 75.93 11.80
C MET A 211 -0.49 76.53 13.07
N HIS A 212 0.61 75.96 13.60
CA HIS A 212 1.33 76.55 14.73
C HIS A 212 1.87 77.96 14.41
N ALA A 213 2.45 78.15 13.22
CA ALA A 213 2.93 79.48 12.79
C ALA A 213 1.78 80.50 12.67
N ILE A 214 0.60 80.08 12.18
CA ILE A 214 -0.60 80.93 12.13
C ILE A 214 -1.10 81.29 13.53
N THR A 215 -1.12 80.34 14.47
CA THR A 215 -1.48 80.60 15.87
C THR A 215 -0.54 81.60 16.52
N ASP A 216 0.77 81.45 16.34
CA ASP A 216 1.76 82.39 16.87
C ASP A 216 1.68 83.77 16.22
N SER A 217 1.40 83.83 14.92
CA SER A 217 1.14 85.11 14.22
C SER A 217 -0.11 85.79 14.74
N SER A 218 -1.19 85.03 14.96
CA SER A 218 -2.46 85.54 15.52
C SER A 218 -2.25 86.13 16.91
N ARG A 219 -1.45 85.48 17.78
CA ARG A 219 -1.08 86.02 19.11
C ARG A 219 -0.38 87.37 19.00
N LYS A 220 0.61 87.51 18.11
CA LYS A 220 1.29 88.80 17.88
C LYS A 220 0.32 89.88 17.42
N VAL A 221 -0.65 89.54 16.58
CA VAL A 221 -1.68 90.49 16.14
C VAL A 221 -2.55 90.94 17.32
N VAL A 222 -2.94 90.03 18.21
CA VAL A 222 -3.69 90.38 19.44
C VAL A 222 -2.90 91.36 20.31
N ASP A 223 -1.59 91.14 20.47
CA ASP A 223 -0.70 92.05 21.22
C ASP A 223 -0.63 93.45 20.59
N ILE A 224 -0.53 93.53 19.25
CA ILE A 224 -0.55 94.80 18.52
C ILE A 224 -1.88 95.53 18.72
N ILE A 225 -3.00 94.81 18.68
CA ILE A 225 -4.32 95.39 18.90
C ILE A 225 -4.47 95.91 20.33
N ALA A 226 -3.87 95.24 21.33
CA ALA A 226 -3.79 95.77 22.70
C ALA A 226 -3.05 97.10 22.78
N VAL A 227 -1.96 97.28 22.02
CA VAL A 227 -1.27 98.57 21.93
C VAL A 227 -2.16 99.64 21.27
N ILE A 228 -2.87 99.31 20.19
CA ILE A 228 -3.78 100.24 19.49
C ILE A 228 -4.93 100.70 20.40
N GLU A 229 -5.52 99.79 21.18
CA GLU A 229 -6.55 100.14 22.16
C GLU A 229 -5.97 101.06 23.25
N GLY A 230 -4.73 100.80 23.71
CA GLY A 230 -4.00 101.67 24.62
C GLY A 230 -3.76 103.08 24.07
N ILE A 231 -3.35 103.20 22.79
CA ILE A 231 -3.18 104.49 22.10
C ILE A 231 -4.52 105.22 21.97
N SER A 232 -5.58 104.51 21.61
CA SER A 232 -6.94 105.07 21.49
C SER A 232 -7.44 105.60 22.83
N PHE A 233 -7.20 104.86 23.92
CA PHE A 233 -7.53 105.30 25.28
C PHE A 233 -6.74 106.55 25.68
N GLN A 234 -5.42 106.57 25.45
CA GLN A 234 -4.58 107.75 25.72
C GLN A 234 -5.05 108.97 24.91
N THR A 235 -5.39 108.79 23.63
CA THR A 235 -5.89 109.85 22.75
C THR A 235 -7.23 110.38 23.24
N ASN A 236 -8.13 109.51 23.71
CA ASN A 236 -9.41 109.89 24.31
C ASN A 236 -9.22 110.75 25.59
N ILE A 237 -8.25 110.41 26.44
CA ILE A 237 -7.91 111.21 27.63
C ILE A 237 -7.30 112.56 27.24
N LEU A 238 -6.38 112.58 26.27
CA LEU A 238 -5.78 113.82 25.74
C LEU A 238 -6.85 114.76 25.16
N ALA A 239 -7.78 114.22 24.37
CA ALA A 239 -8.88 114.95 23.78
C ALA A 239 -9.85 115.50 24.85
N LEU A 240 -10.14 114.71 25.89
CA LEU A 240 -10.91 115.18 27.04
C LEU A 240 -10.22 116.35 27.76
N ASN A 241 -8.91 116.24 28.03
CA ASN A 241 -8.14 117.31 28.65
C ASN A 241 -8.14 118.59 27.78
N ALA A 242 -7.99 118.43 26.46
CA ALA A 242 -8.05 119.55 25.52
C ALA A 242 -9.45 120.21 25.49
N ALA A 243 -10.52 119.42 25.54
CA ALA A 243 -11.89 119.93 25.60
C ALA A 243 -12.15 120.73 26.90
N VAL A 244 -11.60 120.26 28.02
CA VAL A 244 -11.66 120.97 29.31
C VAL A 244 -10.92 122.31 29.25
N GLU A 245 -9.70 122.34 28.71
CA GLU A 245 -8.92 123.58 28.60
C GLU A 245 -9.53 124.56 27.59
N ALA A 246 -10.11 124.05 26.51
CA ALA A 246 -10.88 124.85 25.55
C ALA A 246 -12.13 125.49 26.18
N ALA A 247 -12.85 124.75 27.04
CA ALA A 247 -13.97 125.31 27.81
C ALA A 247 -13.50 126.40 28.79
N ARG A 248 -12.30 126.24 29.36
CA ARG A 248 -11.67 127.21 30.27
C ARG A 248 -11.29 128.53 29.58
N ALA A 249 -10.93 128.47 28.29
CA ALA A 249 -10.62 129.65 27.48
C ALA A 249 -11.86 130.44 26.99
N GLY A 250 -13.08 129.98 27.28
CA GLY A 250 -14.33 130.67 26.93
C GLY A 250 -14.56 130.79 25.42
N GLU A 251 -15.01 131.95 24.94
CA GLU A 251 -15.33 132.18 23.52
C GLU A 251 -14.12 131.97 22.58
N GLN A 252 -12.90 132.23 23.04
CA GLN A 252 -11.67 132.04 22.25
C GLN A 252 -11.32 130.55 22.04
N GLY A 253 -11.87 129.66 22.88
CA GLY A 253 -11.61 128.22 22.83
C GLY A 253 -12.64 127.42 22.02
N ARG A 254 -13.72 128.03 21.52
CA ARG A 254 -14.82 127.31 20.84
C ARG A 254 -14.37 126.42 19.68
N GLY A 255 -13.46 126.91 18.83
CA GLY A 255 -12.91 126.13 17.72
C GLY A 255 -12.12 124.91 18.20
N PHE A 256 -11.31 125.08 19.25
CA PHE A 256 -10.55 123.99 19.86
C PHE A 256 -11.45 122.95 20.55
N ALA A 257 -12.54 123.38 21.18
CA ALA A 257 -13.49 122.47 21.82
C ALA A 257 -14.16 121.52 20.80
N VAL A 258 -14.51 122.02 19.61
CA VAL A 258 -15.08 121.20 18.53
C VAL A 258 -14.06 120.17 18.04
N VAL A 259 -12.82 120.58 17.78
CA VAL A 259 -11.74 119.67 17.37
C VAL A 259 -11.49 118.61 18.44
N ALA A 260 -11.44 119.01 19.72
CA ALA A 260 -11.26 118.08 20.83
C ALA A 260 -12.40 117.06 20.94
N SER A 261 -13.66 117.46 20.72
CA SER A 261 -14.80 116.54 20.66
C SER A 261 -14.70 115.56 19.49
N GLU A 262 -14.27 116.02 18.31
CA GLU A 262 -14.11 115.17 17.13
C GLU A 262 -12.98 114.15 17.31
N VAL A 263 -11.83 114.59 17.84
CA VAL A 263 -10.71 113.69 18.19
C VAL A 263 -11.15 112.66 19.22
N ARG A 264 -11.96 113.05 20.20
CA ARG A 264 -12.49 112.13 21.21
C ARG A 264 -13.42 111.08 20.58
N SER A 265 -14.31 111.50 19.70
CA SER A 265 -15.21 110.62 18.94
C SER A 265 -14.42 109.62 18.09
N LEU A 266 -13.38 110.10 17.38
CA LEU A 266 -12.50 109.25 16.57
C LEU A 266 -11.71 108.24 17.41
N ALA A 267 -11.24 108.65 18.59
CA ALA A 267 -10.56 107.76 19.53
C ALA A 267 -11.51 106.67 20.06
N GLY A 268 -12.76 107.01 20.37
CA GLY A 268 -13.80 106.03 20.73
C GLY A 268 -14.06 105.02 19.61
N ARG A 269 -14.28 105.50 18.38
CA ARG A 269 -14.46 104.63 17.20
C ARG A 269 -13.26 103.71 16.94
N SER A 270 -12.04 104.21 17.18
CA SER A 270 -10.82 103.41 17.03
C SER A 270 -10.72 102.31 18.09
N ALA A 271 -11.13 102.59 19.33
CA ALA A 271 -11.17 101.59 20.40
C ALA A 271 -12.21 100.49 20.11
N ASP A 272 -13.41 100.86 19.65
CA ASP A 272 -14.46 99.91 19.29
C ASP A 272 -14.01 99.00 18.14
N ALA A 273 -13.43 99.58 17.09
CA ALA A 273 -12.87 98.83 15.95
C ALA A 273 -11.74 97.89 16.39
N ALA A 274 -10.82 98.35 17.24
CA ALA A 274 -9.75 97.51 17.78
C ALA A 274 -10.33 96.31 18.56
N LYS A 275 -11.38 96.52 19.36
CA LYS A 275 -12.03 95.46 20.14
C LYS A 275 -12.71 94.42 19.24
N GLU A 276 -13.35 94.87 18.16
CA GLU A 276 -14.00 94.00 17.17
C GLU A 276 -12.97 93.16 16.39
N ILE A 277 -11.86 93.77 15.95
CA ILE A 277 -10.75 93.03 15.31
C ILE A 277 -10.14 92.03 16.29
N ARG A 278 -9.96 92.39 17.58
CA ARG A 278 -9.46 91.43 18.59
C ARG A 278 -10.34 90.20 18.68
N GLN A 279 -11.67 90.37 18.75
CA GLN A 279 -12.60 89.25 18.80
C GLN A 279 -12.50 88.36 17.56
N LEU A 280 -12.42 88.95 16.36
CA LEU A 280 -12.27 88.19 15.10
C LEU A 280 -10.97 87.39 15.05
N ILE A 281 -9.85 87.97 15.50
CA ILE A 281 -8.56 87.28 15.54
C ILE A 281 -8.54 86.18 16.60
N SER A 282 -9.10 86.42 17.79
CA SER A 282 -9.23 85.38 18.82
C SER A 282 -10.07 84.21 18.32
N HIS A 283 -11.21 84.48 17.67
CA HIS A 283 -12.04 83.42 17.10
C HIS A 283 -11.32 82.65 15.98
N SER A 284 -10.57 83.33 15.13
CA SER A 284 -9.76 82.69 14.08
C SER A 284 -8.67 81.80 14.68
N ALA A 285 -8.03 82.23 15.77
CA ALA A 285 -7.01 81.44 16.47
C ALA A 285 -7.62 80.17 17.11
N GLU A 286 -8.82 80.26 17.68
CA GLU A 286 -9.56 79.08 18.19
C GLU A 286 -9.87 78.07 17.07
N GLN A 287 -10.30 78.54 15.90
CA GLN A 287 -10.56 77.65 14.76
C GLN A 287 -9.29 76.98 14.23
N VAL A 288 -8.17 77.72 14.18
CA VAL A 288 -6.86 77.17 13.77
C VAL A 288 -6.38 76.12 14.78
N ASP A 289 -6.57 76.34 16.08
CA ASP A 289 -6.21 75.35 17.11
C ASP A 289 -7.03 74.07 16.97
N ALA A 290 -8.35 74.19 16.79
CA ALA A 290 -9.22 73.04 16.53
C ALA A 290 -8.82 72.29 15.24
N GLY A 291 -8.45 73.03 14.18
CA GLY A 291 -7.92 72.48 12.93
C GLY A 291 -6.61 71.72 13.15
N SER A 292 -5.68 72.28 13.93
CA SER A 292 -4.41 71.63 14.28
C SER A 292 -4.63 70.29 14.99
N GLN A 293 -5.58 70.23 15.93
CA GLN A 293 -5.92 68.98 16.63
C GLN A 293 -6.51 67.90 15.69
N LEU A 294 -7.31 68.29 14.69
CA LEU A 294 -7.87 67.35 13.70
C LEU A 294 -6.77 66.82 12.76
N VAL A 295 -5.90 67.70 12.30
CA VAL A 295 -4.77 67.35 11.43
C VAL A 295 -3.76 66.47 12.17
N GLY A 296 -3.49 66.75 13.45
CA GLY A 296 -2.65 65.90 14.30
C GLY A 296 -3.20 64.48 14.46
N ARG A 297 -4.53 64.34 14.63
CA ARG A 297 -5.19 63.03 14.61
C ARG A 297 -5.05 62.32 13.26
N ALA A 298 -5.21 63.04 12.15
CA ALA A 298 -4.97 62.49 10.81
C ALA A 298 -3.52 61.98 10.66
N GLY A 299 -2.54 62.69 11.22
CA GLY A 299 -1.13 62.28 11.24
C GLY A 299 -0.91 60.97 11.98
N ALA A 300 -1.52 60.83 13.17
CA ALA A 300 -1.50 59.58 13.92
C ALA A 300 -2.11 58.41 13.12
N THR A 301 -3.25 58.62 12.44
CA THR A 301 -3.86 57.57 11.61
C THR A 301 -2.99 57.15 10.42
N MET A 302 -2.20 58.06 9.84
CA MET A 302 -1.24 57.69 8.79
C MET A 302 -0.13 56.79 9.34
N GLN A 303 0.34 57.03 10.57
CA GLN A 303 1.32 56.18 11.23
C GLN A 303 0.76 54.78 11.55
N ASP A 304 -0.51 54.69 11.94
CA ASP A 304 -1.21 53.42 12.14
C ASP A 304 -1.30 52.63 10.82
N ILE A 305 -1.63 53.30 9.70
CA ILE A 305 -1.65 52.70 8.36
C ILE A 305 -0.27 52.13 8.00
N VAL A 306 0.81 52.90 8.20
CA VAL A 306 2.18 52.43 7.91
C VAL A 306 2.49 51.16 8.71
N THR A 307 2.08 51.11 9.98
CA THR A 307 2.29 49.95 10.86
C THR A 307 1.48 48.74 10.40
N ALA A 308 0.20 48.91 10.07
CA ALA A 308 -0.65 47.83 9.57
C ALA A 308 -0.15 47.27 8.23
N VAL A 309 0.29 48.14 7.32
CA VAL A 309 0.82 47.71 6.01
C VAL A 309 2.15 46.94 6.15
N ARG A 310 2.99 47.28 7.15
CA ARG A 310 4.18 46.47 7.47
C ARG A 310 3.80 45.06 7.91
N GLN A 311 2.83 44.91 8.80
CA GLN A 311 2.33 43.59 9.20
C GLN A 311 1.79 42.78 8.02
N VAL A 312 1.06 43.42 7.09
CA VAL A 312 0.62 42.77 5.85
C VAL A 312 1.80 42.32 4.99
N THR A 313 2.86 43.13 4.90
CA THR A 313 4.07 42.78 4.15
C THR A 313 4.78 41.56 4.75
N ASP A 314 4.87 41.50 6.08
CA ASP A 314 5.46 40.36 6.80
C ASP A 314 4.68 39.07 6.55
N LEU A 315 3.34 39.12 6.66
CA LEU A 315 2.45 37.99 6.37
C LEU A 315 2.58 37.50 4.91
N LEU A 316 2.73 38.41 3.95
CA LEU A 316 2.95 38.05 2.56
C LEU A 316 4.31 37.38 2.35
N GLY A 317 5.33 37.78 3.12
CA GLY A 317 6.62 37.08 3.19
C GLY A 317 6.48 35.65 3.69
N GLU A 318 5.72 35.44 4.76
CA GLU A 318 5.41 34.10 5.30
C GLU A 318 4.66 33.23 4.29
N ILE A 319 3.65 33.80 3.60
CA ILE A 319 2.89 33.08 2.55
C ILE A 319 3.82 32.67 1.40
N SER A 320 4.74 33.54 0.98
CA SER A 320 5.70 33.23 -0.09
C SER A 320 6.63 32.09 0.31
N ALA A 321 7.17 32.13 1.53
CA ALA A 321 8.02 31.07 2.08
C ALA A 321 7.26 29.74 2.21
N ALA A 322 6.03 29.77 2.75
CA ALA A 322 5.18 28.58 2.85
C ALA A 322 4.83 28.00 1.48
N SER A 323 4.55 28.84 0.49
CA SER A 323 4.27 28.40 -0.89
C SER A 323 5.51 27.75 -1.53
N ALA A 324 6.71 28.29 -1.29
CA ALA A 324 7.94 27.67 -1.75
C ALA A 324 8.16 26.27 -1.13
N GLN A 325 7.92 26.13 0.18
CA GLN A 325 7.97 24.83 0.86
C GLN A 325 6.93 23.85 0.33
N GLN A 326 5.68 24.30 0.11
CA GLN A 326 4.63 23.49 -0.49
C GLN A 326 5.01 22.99 -1.88
N SER A 327 5.62 23.85 -2.72
CA SER A 327 6.07 23.45 -4.05
C SER A 327 7.08 22.30 -3.98
N GLN A 328 8.03 22.37 -3.05
CA GLN A 328 9.00 21.29 -2.85
C GLN A 328 8.34 19.99 -2.35
N SER A 329 7.38 20.08 -1.44
CA SER A 329 6.61 18.90 -0.98
C SER A 329 5.80 18.28 -2.11
N VAL A 330 5.18 19.09 -2.98
CA VAL A 330 4.42 18.59 -4.14
C VAL A 330 5.35 17.86 -5.12
N LEU A 331 6.58 18.36 -5.34
CA LEU A 331 7.57 17.65 -6.15
C LEU A 331 7.95 16.27 -5.57
N GLN A 332 8.10 16.16 -4.25
CA GLN A 332 8.39 14.89 -3.59
C GLN A 332 7.21 13.90 -3.74
N VAL A 333 5.98 14.37 -3.55
CA VAL A 333 4.78 13.54 -3.75
C VAL A 333 4.67 13.12 -5.22
N SER A 334 4.95 14.01 -6.16
CA SER A 334 4.97 13.70 -7.59
C SER A 334 5.97 12.59 -7.93
N GLN A 335 7.18 12.64 -7.37
CA GLN A 335 8.15 11.54 -7.53
C GLN A 335 7.66 10.22 -6.94
N ALA A 336 7.02 10.25 -5.76
CA ALA A 336 6.44 9.05 -5.16
C ALA A 336 5.33 8.45 -6.02
N VAL A 337 4.49 9.28 -6.64
CA VAL A 337 3.44 8.83 -7.58
C VAL A 337 4.04 8.18 -8.82
N VAL A 338 5.12 8.74 -9.38
CA VAL A 338 5.84 8.12 -10.51
C VAL A 338 6.40 6.75 -10.12
N HIS A 339 6.97 6.62 -8.92
CA HIS A 339 7.45 5.33 -8.43
C HIS A 339 6.30 4.33 -8.25
N MET A 340 5.18 4.74 -7.67
CA MET A 340 3.98 3.89 -7.55
C MET A 340 3.45 3.45 -8.93
N GLN A 341 3.46 4.31 -9.94
CA GLN A 341 3.08 3.93 -11.30
C GLN A 341 4.00 2.86 -11.88
N ALA A 342 5.29 2.92 -11.61
CA ALA A 342 6.25 1.89 -12.02
C ALA A 342 5.95 0.55 -11.34
N GLU A 343 5.71 0.56 -10.02
CA GLU A 343 5.34 -0.64 -9.25
C GLU A 343 3.99 -1.22 -9.69
N THR A 344 2.97 -0.39 -9.95
CA THR A 344 1.68 -0.85 -10.51
C THR A 344 1.87 -1.54 -11.86
N ARG A 345 2.77 -1.03 -12.71
CA ARG A 345 3.09 -1.64 -14.00
C ARG A 345 3.83 -2.97 -13.81
N HIS A 346 4.78 -3.02 -12.88
CA HIS A 346 5.49 -4.25 -12.51
C HIS A 346 4.54 -5.32 -11.95
N ASN A 347 3.60 -4.95 -11.09
CA ASN A 347 2.57 -5.85 -10.58
C ASN A 347 1.72 -6.43 -11.71
N THR A 348 1.37 -5.63 -12.71
CA THR A 348 0.61 -6.10 -13.88
C THR A 348 1.37 -7.20 -14.62
N GLU A 349 2.67 -7.01 -14.84
CA GLU A 349 3.55 -8.01 -15.47
C GLU A 349 3.67 -9.27 -14.61
N GLN A 350 3.92 -9.12 -13.31
CA GLN A 350 4.10 -10.24 -12.38
C GLN A 350 2.82 -11.08 -12.25
N VAL A 351 1.65 -10.44 -12.24
CA VAL A 351 0.37 -11.13 -12.18
C VAL A 351 0.08 -11.85 -13.50
N GLY A 352 0.44 -11.26 -14.64
CA GLY A 352 0.39 -11.94 -15.94
C GLY A 352 1.24 -13.21 -15.98
N HIS A 353 2.46 -13.15 -15.43
CA HIS A 353 3.32 -14.33 -15.29
C HIS A 353 2.72 -15.39 -14.34
N THR A 354 2.13 -14.96 -13.22
CA THR A 354 1.51 -15.85 -12.23
C THR A 354 0.30 -16.59 -12.82
N ALA A 355 -0.58 -15.87 -13.54
CA ALA A 355 -1.72 -16.46 -14.23
C ALA A 355 -1.29 -17.48 -15.30
N THR A 356 -0.24 -17.16 -16.06
CA THR A 356 0.34 -18.06 -17.07
C THR A 356 0.91 -19.33 -16.42
N ALA A 357 1.66 -19.19 -15.33
CA ALA A 357 2.24 -20.31 -14.60
C ALA A 357 1.15 -21.21 -13.98
N ALA A 358 0.10 -20.63 -13.42
CA ALA A 358 -1.03 -21.38 -12.86
C ALA A 358 -1.81 -22.14 -13.95
N THR A 359 -1.99 -21.54 -15.13
CA THR A 359 -2.60 -22.22 -16.28
C THR A 359 -1.75 -23.41 -16.73
N ALA A 360 -0.44 -23.23 -16.85
CA ALA A 360 0.48 -24.31 -17.19
C ALA A 360 0.50 -25.42 -16.12
N MET A 361 0.43 -25.07 -14.83
CA MET A 361 0.30 -26.03 -13.73
C MET A 361 -0.99 -26.85 -13.86
N SER A 362 -2.12 -26.20 -14.12
CA SER A 362 -3.41 -26.88 -14.32
C SER A 362 -3.36 -27.89 -15.47
N GLU A 363 -2.68 -27.54 -16.57
CA GLU A 363 -2.48 -28.44 -17.70
C GLU A 363 -1.62 -29.66 -17.32
N ARG A 364 -0.51 -29.46 -16.60
CA ARG A 364 0.36 -30.56 -16.11
C ARG A 364 -0.35 -31.48 -15.12
N VAL A 365 -1.17 -30.92 -14.24
CA VAL A 365 -1.98 -31.66 -13.28
C VAL A 365 -3.04 -32.50 -14.01
N ARG A 366 -3.64 -31.97 -15.09
CA ARG A 366 -4.56 -32.71 -15.95
C ARG A 366 -3.86 -33.85 -16.71
N GLU A 367 -2.65 -33.63 -17.21
CA GLU A 367 -1.82 -34.68 -17.81
C GLU A 367 -1.53 -35.82 -16.80
N LEU A 368 -1.17 -35.46 -15.56
CA LEU A 368 -0.93 -36.41 -14.48
C LEU A 368 -2.19 -37.20 -14.11
N GLN A 369 -3.34 -36.52 -14.01
CA GLN A 369 -4.63 -37.14 -13.76
C GLN A 369 -4.96 -38.16 -14.87
N SER A 370 -4.78 -37.79 -16.13
CA SER A 370 -5.01 -38.69 -17.27
C SER A 370 -4.04 -39.87 -17.31
N ALA A 371 -2.82 -39.73 -16.78
CA ALA A 371 -1.87 -40.83 -16.66
C ALA A 371 -2.28 -41.82 -15.55
N VAL A 372 -2.79 -41.29 -14.43
CA VAL A 372 -3.23 -42.06 -13.26
C VAL A 372 -4.59 -42.71 -13.49
N ASP A 373 -5.51 -42.08 -14.22
CA ASP A 373 -6.84 -42.61 -14.57
C ASP A 373 -6.77 -43.86 -15.48
N GLN A 374 -5.60 -44.18 -16.05
CA GLN A 374 -5.37 -45.46 -16.73
C GLN A 374 -5.30 -46.64 -15.76
N PHE A 375 -5.00 -46.38 -14.48
CA PHE A 375 -5.00 -47.39 -13.43
C PHE A 375 -6.38 -47.44 -12.77
N LYS A 376 -6.93 -48.64 -12.68
CA LYS A 376 -8.17 -48.94 -11.97
C LYS A 376 -7.80 -49.38 -10.55
N VAL A 377 -8.12 -48.53 -9.58
CA VAL A 377 -7.86 -48.77 -8.16
C VAL A 377 -9.14 -49.09 -7.42
#